data_AF-A0A7J7GUU6-F1
#
_entry.id   AF-A0A7J7GUU6-F1
#
_cell.length_a   1.000
_cell.length_b   1.000
_cell.length_c   1.000
_cell.angle_alpha   90.00
_cell.angle_beta   90.00
_cell.angle_gamma   90.00
#
_symmetry.space_group_name_H-M   'P 1'
#
loop_
_entity.id
_entity.type
_entity.pdbx_description
1 polymer ?
#
loop_
_entity_poly.entity_id
_entity_poly.type
_entity_poly.pdbx_seq_one_letter_code
_entity_poly.pdbx_strand_id
1 'polypeptide(L)'
;MEDENQIEISFTRTWNSSLNDTGMPLNVDKRFQYMAISDERQRIMPTPQDREAGLVLDYPEAVMLTNPSNPELVGEVDDKYQYSCDDKDNRVHGWICSNPAVGFWMITPSDEFRTGGPVKQDLTSHVGLTTLFMFFSTHYAGDNLTIKLRDGEPWKKVFGPVLIYLNSVSVEQDALTLWEDAKEQKTSLMLINGVQSVADY
;
A
#
# COMPACT_ATOMS: atom_id res chain seq x y z
N MET A 1 -5.55 -19.99 19.48
CA MET A 1 -6.98 -20.38 19.56
C MET A 1 -7.53 -20.15 18.19
N GLU A 2 -7.97 -21.21 17.50
CA GLU A 2 -8.84 -21.05 16.33
C GLU A 2 -10.23 -20.66 16.84
N ASP A 3 -10.79 -19.58 16.30
CA ASP A 3 -12.17 -19.15 16.47
C ASP A 3 -12.95 -19.65 15.24
N GLU A 4 -14.20 -20.10 15.42
CA GLU A 4 -15.07 -20.59 14.34
C GLU A 4 -15.30 -19.54 13.23
N ASN A 5 -15.00 -18.28 13.51
CA ASN A 5 -15.10 -17.16 12.57
C ASN A 5 -13.77 -16.80 11.87
N GLN A 6 -12.70 -17.58 12.07
CA GLN A 6 -11.38 -17.30 11.52
C GLN A 6 -10.89 -18.46 10.64
N ILE A 7 -10.30 -18.11 9.49
CA ILE A 7 -9.64 -19.05 8.60
C ILE A 7 -8.19 -18.60 8.46
N GLU A 8 -7.25 -19.48 8.80
CA GLU A 8 -5.82 -19.25 8.55
C GLU A 8 -5.41 -19.91 7.22
N ILE A 9 -4.72 -19.15 6.37
CA ILE A 9 -4.09 -19.66 5.15
C ILE A 9 -2.62 -19.25 5.19
N SER A 10 -1.72 -20.23 5.07
CA SER A 10 -0.28 -20.00 5.09
C SER A 10 0.40 -20.47 3.81
N PHE A 11 1.38 -19.69 3.36
CA PHE A 11 2.18 -19.98 2.19
C PHE A 11 3.65 -19.88 2.58
N THR A 12 4.48 -20.76 2.01
CA THR A 12 5.93 -20.69 2.17
C THR A 12 6.57 -20.33 0.84
N ARG A 13 7.48 -19.37 0.87
CA ARG A 13 8.31 -18.99 -0.28
C ARG A 13 9.76 -18.87 0.17
N THR A 14 10.68 -19.39 -0.63
CA THR A 14 12.11 -19.17 -0.40
C THR A 14 12.45 -17.70 -0.63
N TRP A 15 13.04 -17.06 0.37
CA TRP A 15 13.51 -15.68 0.25
C TRP A 15 14.70 -15.61 -0.72
N ASN A 16 14.70 -14.61 -1.60
CA ASN A 16 15.82 -14.29 -2.47
C ASN A 16 16.49 -12.99 -2.01
N SER A 17 17.67 -13.10 -1.42
CA SER A 17 18.44 -11.97 -0.91
C SER A 17 19.00 -11.04 -1.98
N SER A 18 18.96 -11.44 -3.26
CA SER A 18 19.36 -10.56 -4.37
C SER A 18 18.30 -9.50 -4.73
N LEU A 19 17.13 -9.54 -4.10
CA LEU A 19 16.08 -8.55 -4.29
C LEU A 19 16.32 -7.39 -3.32
N ASN A 20 16.74 -6.25 -3.88
CA ASN A 20 17.00 -5.02 -3.13
C ASN A 20 15.74 -4.43 -2.49
N ASP A 21 14.57 -4.72 -3.06
CA ASP A 21 13.28 -4.36 -2.52
C ASP A 21 12.47 -5.63 -2.23
N THR A 22 11.86 -5.70 -1.05
CA THR A 22 10.92 -6.78 -0.74
C THR A 22 9.62 -6.17 -0.25
N GLY A 23 8.53 -6.59 -0.89
CA GLY A 23 7.16 -6.25 -0.51
C GLY A 23 6.20 -7.30 -1.02
N MET A 24 4.93 -7.13 -0.68
CA MET A 24 3.83 -7.96 -1.18
C MET A 24 2.97 -7.13 -2.14
N PRO A 25 3.28 -7.14 -3.45
CA PRO A 25 2.40 -6.52 -4.44
C PRO A 25 1.11 -7.34 -4.56
N LEU A 26 -0.03 -6.67 -4.46
CA LEU A 26 -1.35 -7.25 -4.66
C LEU A 26 -2.02 -6.56 -5.83
N ASN A 27 -2.44 -7.34 -6.82
CA ASN A 27 -3.23 -6.83 -7.93
C ASN A 27 -4.71 -6.84 -7.53
N VAL A 28 -5.36 -5.69 -7.62
CA VAL A 28 -6.81 -5.53 -7.44
C VAL A 28 -7.53 -5.62 -8.78
N ASP A 29 -8.85 -5.82 -8.74
CA ASP A 29 -9.67 -5.92 -9.94
C ASP A 29 -9.68 -4.60 -10.73
N LYS A 30 -9.76 -4.66 -12.06
CA LYS A 30 -9.73 -3.49 -12.96
C LYS A 30 -10.81 -2.44 -12.73
N ARG A 31 -11.85 -2.77 -11.99
CA ARG A 31 -12.90 -1.83 -11.62
C ARG A 31 -12.45 -0.84 -10.53
N PHE A 32 -11.41 -1.15 -9.76
CA PHE A 32 -10.81 -0.29 -8.74
C PHE A 32 -9.91 0.76 -9.39
N GLN A 33 -10.50 1.85 -9.86
CA GLN A 33 -9.82 2.87 -10.67
C GLN A 33 -9.38 4.09 -9.87
N TYR A 34 -9.91 4.26 -8.65
CA TYR A 34 -9.65 5.44 -7.84
C TYR A 34 -8.76 5.06 -6.67
N MET A 35 -7.56 5.65 -6.59
CA MET A 35 -6.58 5.39 -5.55
C MET A 35 -6.67 6.47 -4.46
N ALA A 36 -6.50 6.07 -3.20
CA ALA A 36 -6.38 6.97 -2.05
C ALA A 36 -5.24 6.54 -1.12
N ILE A 37 -4.30 7.46 -0.85
CA ILE A 37 -3.15 7.23 0.04
C ILE A 37 -3.02 8.29 1.15
N SER A 38 -3.67 9.44 0.99
CA SER A 38 -3.89 10.43 2.04
C SER A 38 -5.12 11.28 1.70
N ASP A 39 -5.55 12.15 2.61
CA ASP A 39 -6.70 13.04 2.37
C ASP A 39 -6.44 14.00 1.19
N GLU A 40 -5.18 14.38 0.96
CA GLU A 40 -4.76 15.30 -0.10
C GLU A 40 -4.30 14.58 -1.37
N ARG A 41 -4.13 13.25 -1.32
CA ARG A 41 -3.58 12.46 -2.42
C ARG A 41 -4.49 11.30 -2.74
N GLN A 42 -5.48 11.64 -3.55
CA GLN A 42 -6.44 10.72 -4.13
C GLN A 42 -6.65 11.09 -5.59
N ARG A 43 -6.81 10.09 -6.46
CA ARG A 43 -7.00 10.34 -7.89
C ARG A 43 -7.58 9.13 -8.60
N ILE A 44 -8.18 9.38 -9.75
CA ILE A 44 -8.31 8.34 -10.77
C ILE A 44 -6.90 8.00 -11.26
N MET A 45 -6.59 6.71 -11.28
CA MET A 45 -5.30 6.20 -11.69
C MET A 45 -5.32 5.92 -13.20
N PRO A 46 -4.33 6.40 -13.99
CA PRO A 46 -4.13 5.94 -15.36
C PRO A 46 -3.94 4.42 -15.43
N THR A 47 -4.39 3.82 -16.53
CA THR A 47 -4.14 2.40 -16.78
C THR A 47 -2.69 2.15 -17.21
N PRO A 48 -2.18 0.92 -17.11
CA PRO A 48 -0.87 0.58 -17.66
C PRO A 48 -0.75 0.90 -19.16
N GLN A 49 -1.84 0.71 -19.92
CA GLN A 49 -1.88 1.01 -21.35
C GLN A 49 -1.79 2.51 -21.63
N ASP A 50 -2.44 3.35 -20.81
CA ASP A 50 -2.34 4.81 -20.93
C ASP A 50 -0.92 5.29 -20.70
N ARG A 51 -0.23 4.70 -19.71
CA ARG A 51 1.16 4.99 -19.43
C ARG A 51 2.08 4.48 -20.54
N GLU A 52 1.87 3.27 -21.06
CA GLU A 52 2.66 2.71 -22.16
C GLU A 52 2.57 3.54 -23.45
N ALA A 53 1.39 4.12 -23.72
CA ALA A 53 1.18 5.03 -24.85
C ALA A 53 1.67 6.47 -24.60
N GLY A 54 2.07 6.80 -23.37
CA GLY A 54 2.50 8.13 -22.96
C GLY A 54 3.91 8.49 -23.43
N LEU A 55 4.30 9.75 -23.18
CA LEU A 55 5.64 10.24 -23.44
C LEU A 55 6.49 10.14 -22.17
N VAL A 56 7.49 9.27 -22.17
CA VAL A 56 8.52 9.24 -21.11
C VAL A 56 9.29 10.56 -21.14
N LEU A 57 9.42 11.19 -19.97
CA LEU A 57 10.16 12.45 -19.80
C LEU A 57 11.64 12.17 -19.46
N ASP A 58 12.34 13.14 -18.88
CA ASP A 58 13.78 13.03 -18.56
C ASP A 58 14.11 11.86 -17.60
N TYR A 59 13.16 11.47 -16.76
CA TYR A 59 13.26 10.31 -15.87
C TYR A 59 12.31 9.20 -16.31
N PRO A 60 12.74 7.94 -16.33
CA PRO A 60 11.90 6.82 -16.79
C PRO A 60 10.65 6.60 -15.91
N GLU A 61 10.70 7.06 -14.67
CA GLU A 61 9.54 7.08 -13.76
C GLU A 61 8.47 8.11 -14.13
N ALA A 62 8.80 9.18 -14.85
CA ALA A 62 7.87 10.26 -15.17
C ALA A 62 7.35 10.12 -16.61
N VAL A 63 6.04 9.93 -16.76
CA VAL A 63 5.38 9.73 -18.06
C VAL A 63 4.24 10.71 -18.22
N MET A 64 4.30 11.53 -19.26
CA MET A 64 3.20 12.43 -19.63
C MET A 64 2.14 11.68 -20.42
N LEU A 65 0.89 11.77 -19.97
CA LEU A 65 -0.25 11.11 -20.60
C LEU A 65 -0.73 11.93 -21.80
N THR A 66 -0.48 11.45 -23.01
CA THR A 66 -0.76 12.19 -24.27
C THR A 66 -2.11 11.84 -24.87
N ASN A 67 -2.54 10.58 -24.73
CA ASN A 67 -3.82 10.07 -25.24
C ASN A 67 -4.40 8.96 -24.33
N PRO A 68 -4.65 9.26 -23.03
CA PRO A 68 -5.21 8.30 -22.08
C PRO A 68 -6.67 7.96 -22.40
N SER A 69 -7.09 6.77 -21.99
CA SER A 69 -8.47 6.27 -22.04
C SER A 69 -9.46 7.14 -21.27
N ASN A 70 -9.02 7.79 -20.19
CA ASN A 70 -9.74 8.88 -19.53
C ASN A 70 -9.22 10.25 -20.02
N PRO A 71 -10.00 11.01 -20.82
CA PRO A 71 -9.58 12.31 -21.35
C PRO A 71 -9.22 13.37 -20.29
N GLU A 72 -9.71 13.24 -19.06
CA GLU A 72 -9.38 14.18 -17.98
C GLU A 72 -7.91 14.11 -17.58
N LEU A 73 -7.23 13.00 -17.87
CA LEU A 73 -5.82 12.78 -17.53
C LEU A 73 -4.86 13.33 -18.59
N VAL A 74 -5.35 13.91 -19.70
CA VAL A 74 -4.49 14.42 -20.78
C VAL A 74 -3.58 15.53 -20.26
N GLY A 75 -2.28 15.39 -20.52
CA GLY A 75 -1.25 16.35 -20.11
C GLY A 75 -0.76 16.18 -18.68
N GLU A 76 -1.38 15.29 -17.88
CA GLU A 76 -0.86 14.95 -16.56
C GLU A 76 0.42 14.12 -16.67
N VAL A 77 1.28 14.23 -15.65
CA VAL A 77 2.48 13.39 -15.51
C VAL A 77 2.22 12.37 -14.41
N ASP A 78 2.25 11.10 -14.81
CA ASP A 78 2.25 9.95 -13.90
C ASP A 78 3.69 9.63 -13.49
N ASP A 79 3.96 9.70 -12.19
CA ASP A 79 5.26 9.35 -11.61
C ASP A 79 5.06 8.41 -10.42
N LYS A 80 5.77 7.27 -10.43
CA LYS A 80 5.63 6.24 -9.38
C LYS A 80 5.86 6.81 -7.98
N TYR A 81 6.72 7.81 -7.83
CA TYR A 81 7.05 8.41 -6.54
C TYR A 81 5.96 9.33 -6.00
N GLN A 82 4.96 9.71 -6.81
CA GLN A 82 3.73 10.37 -6.33
C GLN A 82 2.94 9.48 -5.37
N TYR A 83 3.15 8.16 -5.45
CA TYR A 83 2.50 7.13 -4.65
C TYR A 83 3.37 6.65 -3.47
N SER A 84 4.33 7.47 -3.04
CA SER A 84 5.11 7.21 -1.83
C SER A 84 4.54 7.98 -0.63
N CYS A 85 4.74 7.48 0.58
CA CYS A 85 4.52 8.27 1.79
C CYS A 85 5.48 7.86 2.90
N ASP A 86 5.64 8.75 3.88
CA ASP A 86 6.41 8.46 5.08
C ASP A 86 5.74 7.34 5.87
N ASP A 87 6.52 6.39 6.37
CA ASP A 87 6.02 5.23 7.10
C ASP A 87 5.12 5.59 8.29
N LYS A 88 5.44 6.68 9.01
CA LYS A 88 4.62 7.18 10.11
C LYS A 88 3.18 7.50 9.71
N ASP A 89 2.98 7.93 8.46
CA ASP A 89 1.70 8.32 7.87
C ASP A 89 1.06 7.17 7.06
N ASN A 90 1.86 6.20 6.63
CA ASN A 90 1.44 5.02 5.87
C ASN A 90 0.65 4.01 6.71
N ARG A 91 -0.56 4.38 7.11
CA ARG A 91 -1.44 3.60 7.99
C ARG A 91 -2.62 2.97 7.30
N VAL A 92 -3.16 3.64 6.29
CA VAL A 92 -4.24 3.15 5.45
C VAL A 92 -4.06 3.69 4.05
N HIS A 93 -4.16 2.82 3.06
CA HIS A 93 -4.16 3.18 1.65
C HIS A 93 -4.90 2.13 0.85
N GLY A 94 -5.35 2.48 -0.34
CA GLY A 94 -6.10 1.52 -1.14
C GLY A 94 -6.81 2.12 -2.33
N TRP A 95 -7.90 1.48 -2.69
CA TRP A 95 -8.62 1.72 -3.92
C TRP A 95 -10.13 1.68 -3.75
N ILE A 96 -10.81 2.44 -4.58
CA ILE A 96 -12.26 2.48 -4.68
C ILE A 96 -12.67 2.00 -6.08
N CYS A 97 -13.62 1.07 -6.10
CA CYS A 97 -14.42 0.72 -7.25
C CYS A 97 -15.77 1.42 -7.10
N SER A 98 -16.19 2.21 -8.09
CA SER A 98 -17.47 2.93 -8.02
C SER A 98 -18.67 2.07 -8.43
N ASN A 99 -18.45 0.95 -9.12
CA ASN A 99 -19.52 0.05 -9.58
C ASN A 99 -19.09 -1.43 -9.60
N PRO A 100 -19.51 -2.25 -8.61
CA PRO A 100 -20.26 -1.85 -7.41
C PRO A 100 -19.40 -0.96 -6.49
N ALA A 101 -20.04 -0.10 -5.68
CA ALA A 101 -19.34 0.80 -4.75
C ALA A 101 -18.66 0.01 -3.61
N VAL A 102 -17.36 -0.30 -3.79
CA VAL A 102 -16.56 -1.16 -2.91
C VAL A 102 -15.18 -0.55 -2.72
N GLY A 103 -14.70 -0.55 -1.48
CA GLY A 103 -13.34 -0.16 -1.11
C GLY A 103 -12.46 -1.38 -0.85
N PHE A 104 -11.19 -1.28 -1.22
CA PHE A 104 -10.14 -2.24 -0.89
C PHE A 104 -9.02 -1.49 -0.18
N TRP A 105 -8.71 -1.85 1.05
CA TRP A 105 -7.80 -1.09 1.90
C TRP A 105 -6.74 -1.97 2.52
N MET A 106 -5.50 -1.52 2.50
CA MET A 106 -4.42 -2.04 3.31
C MET A 106 -4.33 -1.20 4.58
N ILE A 107 -4.41 -1.83 5.75
CA ILE A 107 -4.26 -1.17 7.05
C ILE A 107 -3.00 -1.68 7.74
N THR A 108 -2.11 -0.76 8.10
CA THR A 108 -0.87 -1.03 8.83
C THR A 108 -0.94 -0.43 10.24
N PRO A 109 -1.29 -1.22 11.26
CA PRO A 109 -1.51 -0.72 12.62
C PRO A 109 -0.21 -0.43 13.40
N SER A 110 0.93 -0.99 12.97
CA SER A 110 2.24 -0.84 13.63
C SER A 110 3.36 -0.69 12.60
N ASP A 111 4.38 0.10 12.93
CA ASP A 111 5.61 0.23 12.13
C ASP A 111 6.78 -0.62 12.66
N GLU A 112 6.58 -1.39 13.73
CA GLU A 112 7.67 -2.12 14.41
C GLU A 112 8.44 -3.08 13.49
N PHE A 113 7.81 -3.52 12.40
CA PHE A 113 8.44 -4.37 11.42
C PHE A 113 9.21 -3.60 10.33
N ARG A 114 8.93 -2.31 10.13
CA ARG A 114 9.51 -1.45 9.09
C ARG A 114 10.94 -1.04 9.44
N THR A 115 11.71 -0.65 8.43
CA THR A 115 13.14 -0.32 8.56
C THR A 115 13.38 1.08 8.02
N GLY A 116 14.25 1.87 8.66
CA GLY A 116 14.58 3.24 8.23
C GLY A 116 13.93 4.35 9.08
N GLY A 117 13.04 3.98 10.00
CA GLY A 117 12.42 4.92 10.94
C GLY A 117 11.22 5.67 10.35
N PRO A 118 10.58 6.55 11.13
CA PRO A 118 9.25 7.09 10.82
C PRO A 118 9.17 7.95 9.55
N VAL A 119 10.29 8.55 9.12
CA VAL A 119 10.39 9.41 7.94
C VAL A 119 10.91 8.66 6.70
N LYS A 120 11.14 7.35 6.81
CA LYS A 120 11.45 6.53 5.64
C LYS A 120 10.22 6.55 4.72
N GLN A 121 10.45 6.85 3.45
CA GLN A 121 9.40 6.86 2.43
C GLN A 121 9.34 5.53 1.72
N ASP A 122 8.15 4.97 1.60
CA ASP A 122 7.90 3.74 0.85
C ASP A 122 6.68 3.88 -0.05
N LEU A 123 6.66 3.08 -1.11
CA LEU A 123 5.56 3.06 -2.08
C LEU A 123 4.33 2.38 -1.46
N THR A 124 3.15 2.96 -1.69
CA THR A 124 1.84 2.43 -1.29
C THR A 124 1.08 1.81 -2.44
N SER A 125 1.25 2.39 -3.63
CA SER A 125 0.59 1.98 -4.87
C SER A 125 1.55 2.13 -6.05
N HIS A 126 1.19 1.57 -7.19
CA HIS A 126 1.90 1.73 -8.44
C HIS A 126 0.90 1.97 -9.57
N VAL A 127 1.35 2.51 -10.72
CA VAL A 127 0.49 2.54 -11.91
C VAL A 127 0.02 1.14 -12.26
N GLY A 128 -1.24 1.06 -12.69
CA GLY A 128 -1.97 -0.19 -12.71
C GLY A 128 -2.64 -0.48 -11.38
N LEU A 129 -3.32 -1.61 -11.33
CA LEU A 129 -4.21 -1.97 -10.25
C LEU A 129 -3.41 -2.61 -9.11
N THR A 130 -2.31 -2.00 -8.69
CA THR A 130 -1.34 -2.63 -7.80
C THR A 130 -1.24 -1.87 -6.49
N THR A 131 -1.67 -2.53 -5.42
CA THR A 131 -1.40 -2.11 -4.05
C THR A 131 -0.06 -2.68 -3.61
N LEU A 132 0.81 -1.84 -3.10
CA LEU A 132 2.12 -2.22 -2.57
C LEU A 132 2.10 -2.23 -1.05
N PHE A 133 2.76 -3.24 -0.50
CA PHE A 133 3.10 -3.30 0.91
C PHE A 133 4.58 -3.59 1.04
N MET A 134 5.35 -2.53 1.29
CA MET A 134 6.82 -2.59 1.36
C MET A 134 7.26 -3.04 2.76
N PHE A 135 8.11 -4.06 2.81
CA PHE A 135 8.74 -4.51 4.05
C PHE A 135 10.07 -3.80 4.29
N PHE A 136 10.85 -3.68 3.23
CA PHE A 136 12.08 -2.90 3.16
C PHE A 136 12.36 -2.58 1.69
N SER A 137 13.01 -1.45 1.47
CA SER A 137 13.34 -0.98 0.14
C SER A 137 14.59 -0.11 0.15
N THR A 138 15.29 -0.10 -0.97
CA THR A 138 16.36 0.86 -1.27
C THR A 138 15.86 2.25 -1.62
N HIS A 139 14.57 2.42 -1.93
CA HIS A 139 14.01 3.74 -2.23
C HIS A 139 14.31 4.71 -1.08
N TYR A 140 14.86 5.88 -1.41
CA TYR A 140 15.19 6.98 -0.50
C TYR A 140 16.31 6.73 0.54
N ALA A 141 16.88 5.53 0.62
CA ALA A 141 17.90 5.20 1.63
C ALA A 141 19.06 4.32 1.11
N GLY A 142 18.96 3.80 -0.11
CA GLY A 142 19.95 2.95 -0.76
C GLY A 142 20.15 1.60 -0.07
N ASP A 143 21.24 0.92 -0.44
CA ASP A 143 21.56 -0.46 -0.02
C ASP A 143 21.92 -0.59 1.47
N ASN A 144 21.86 0.48 2.26
CA ASN A 144 22.14 0.43 3.69
C ASN A 144 20.97 -0.12 4.50
N LEU A 145 19.74 -0.03 3.98
CA LEU A 145 18.54 -0.56 4.64
C LEU A 145 18.14 -1.96 4.16
N THR A 146 18.91 -2.57 3.27
CA THR A 146 18.66 -3.95 2.83
C THR A 146 19.10 -4.96 3.88
N ILE A 147 18.42 -6.11 3.91
CA ILE A 147 18.77 -7.19 4.84
C ILE A 147 20.07 -7.86 4.37
N LYS A 148 21.13 -7.72 5.19
CA LYS A 148 22.43 -8.36 4.98
C LYS A 148 22.66 -9.42 6.05
N LEU A 149 22.43 -10.69 5.69
CA LEU A 149 22.75 -11.82 6.56
C LEU A 149 24.26 -12.13 6.48
N ARG A 150 24.87 -12.45 7.61
CA ARG A 150 26.28 -12.84 7.71
C ARG A 150 26.38 -14.29 8.21
N ASP A 151 27.53 -14.90 7.98
CA ASP A 151 27.97 -16.14 8.64
C ASP A 151 27.06 -17.36 8.45
N GLY A 152 26.15 -17.34 7.48
CA GLY A 152 25.29 -18.46 7.11
C GLY A 152 24.26 -18.86 8.17
N GLU A 153 24.06 -18.04 9.21
CA GLU A 153 23.11 -18.34 10.28
C GLU A 153 21.65 -18.29 9.76
N PRO A 154 20.76 -19.16 10.26
CA PRO A 154 19.35 -19.08 9.94
C PRO A 154 18.69 -17.90 10.66
N TRP A 155 18.00 -17.04 9.91
CA TRP A 155 17.25 -15.90 10.45
C TRP A 155 15.76 -16.04 10.15
N LYS A 156 14.93 -15.56 11.09
CA LYS A 156 13.48 -15.43 10.93
C LYS A 156 13.06 -14.02 11.35
N LYS A 157 12.35 -13.32 10.48
CA LYS A 157 11.71 -12.04 10.78
C LYS A 157 10.22 -12.15 10.45
N VAL A 158 9.39 -11.61 11.32
CA VAL A 158 7.95 -11.46 11.09
C VAL A 158 7.70 -10.03 10.61
N PHE A 159 6.91 -9.88 9.55
CA PHE A 159 6.44 -8.59 9.07
C PHE A 159 4.92 -8.51 9.25
N GLY A 160 4.44 -7.36 9.70
CA GLY A 160 3.03 -7.16 10.06
C GLY A 160 2.77 -7.16 11.57
N PRO A 161 1.50 -7.28 12.00
CA PRO A 161 0.34 -7.61 11.17
C PRO A 161 -0.02 -6.50 10.18
N VAL A 162 -0.60 -6.89 9.05
CA VAL A 162 -1.26 -6.00 8.10
C VAL A 162 -2.60 -6.58 7.74
N LEU A 163 -3.59 -5.73 7.58
CA LEU A 163 -4.97 -6.12 7.36
C LEU A 163 -5.42 -5.66 5.98
N ILE A 164 -6.21 -6.52 5.33
CA ILE A 164 -7.02 -6.13 4.18
C ILE A 164 -8.41 -5.84 4.73
N TYR A 165 -8.89 -4.62 4.55
CA TYR A 165 -10.25 -4.21 4.91
C TYR A 165 -11.06 -3.95 3.64
N LEU A 166 -12.28 -4.49 3.60
CA LEU A 166 -13.23 -4.29 2.51
C LEU A 166 -14.50 -3.68 3.09
N ASN A 167 -15.01 -2.65 2.45
CA ASN A 167 -16.28 -2.04 2.76
C ASN A 167 -17.06 -1.74 1.49
N SER A 168 -18.36 -1.49 1.64
CA SER A 168 -19.25 -1.19 0.52
C SER A 168 -20.35 -0.23 0.96
N VAL A 169 -20.83 0.57 0.03
CA VAL A 169 -21.99 1.46 0.22
C VAL A 169 -23.05 1.19 -0.85
N SER A 170 -24.27 1.67 -0.64
CA SER A 170 -25.32 1.54 -1.66
C SER A 170 -25.03 2.44 -2.87
N VAL A 171 -25.67 2.18 -4.00
CA VAL A 171 -25.44 2.92 -5.26
C VAL A 171 -25.84 4.39 -5.15
N GLU A 172 -26.72 4.72 -4.21
CA GLU A 172 -27.18 6.09 -3.94
C GLU A 172 -26.20 6.90 -3.09
N GLN A 173 -25.23 6.24 -2.45
CA GLN A 173 -24.23 6.87 -1.59
C GLN A 173 -22.96 7.22 -2.36
N ASP A 174 -22.26 8.26 -1.91
CA ASP A 174 -20.96 8.63 -2.48
C ASP A 174 -19.90 7.59 -2.11
N ALA A 175 -19.32 6.95 -3.12
CA ALA A 175 -18.26 5.96 -2.96
C ALA A 175 -17.02 6.54 -2.26
N LEU A 176 -16.78 7.85 -2.31
CA LEU A 176 -15.66 8.47 -1.59
C LEU A 176 -15.78 8.35 -0.07
N THR A 177 -16.98 8.13 0.46
CA THR A 177 -17.18 7.88 1.90
C THR A 177 -16.54 6.57 2.39
N LEU A 178 -16.22 5.64 1.48
CA LEU A 178 -15.52 4.40 1.80
C LEU A 178 -14.12 4.65 2.40
N TRP A 179 -13.47 5.76 2.02
CA TRP A 179 -12.18 6.17 2.57
C TRP A 179 -12.28 6.56 4.05
N GLU A 180 -13.31 7.31 4.42
CA GLU A 180 -13.52 7.77 5.80
C GLU A 180 -13.74 6.57 6.74
N ASP A 181 -14.60 5.62 6.34
CA ASP A 181 -14.81 4.40 7.11
C ASP A 181 -13.51 3.57 7.26
N ALA A 182 -12.69 3.47 6.21
CA ALA A 182 -11.41 2.78 6.30
C ALA A 182 -10.42 3.44 7.29
N LYS A 183 -10.40 4.79 7.35
CA LYS A 183 -9.61 5.53 8.35
C LYS A 183 -10.11 5.30 9.77
N GLU A 184 -11.42 5.17 9.97
CA GLU A 184 -11.99 4.84 11.28
C GLU A 184 -11.58 3.44 11.75
N GLN A 185 -11.62 2.43 10.88
CA GLN A 185 -11.18 1.07 11.21
C GLN A 185 -9.71 1.01 11.64
N LYS A 186 -8.84 1.76 10.95
CA LYS A 186 -7.44 1.92 11.37
C LYS A 186 -7.33 2.41 12.82
N THR A 187 -8.13 3.40 13.21
CA THR A 187 -8.09 3.97 14.57
C THR A 187 -8.52 2.95 15.62
N SER A 188 -9.58 2.19 15.35
CA SER A 188 -10.07 1.13 16.25
C SER A 188 -9.02 0.04 16.49
N LEU A 189 -8.28 -0.38 15.46
CA LEU A 189 -7.23 -1.39 15.57
C LEU A 189 -6.01 -0.91 16.36
N MET A 190 -5.66 0.38 16.29
CA MET A 190 -4.57 0.94 17.08
C MET A 190 -4.91 0.97 18.59
N LEU A 191 -6.17 1.23 18.95
CA LEU A 191 -6.61 1.25 20.35
C LEU A 191 -6.54 -0.13 21.01
N ILE A 192 -6.81 -1.21 20.26
CA ILE A 192 -6.74 -2.59 20.77
C ILE A 192 -5.29 -2.97 21.16
N ASN A 193 -4.29 -2.45 20.45
CA ASN A 193 -2.88 -2.71 20.75
C ASN A 193 -2.33 -1.84 21.91
N GLY A 194 -3.11 -0.89 22.44
CA GLY A 194 -2.68 0.12 23.40
C GLY A 194 -2.84 -0.21 24.89
N VAL A 195 -3.27 -1.42 25.27
CA VAL A 195 -3.43 -1.80 26.69
C VAL A 195 -2.24 -2.62 27.19
N GLN A 196 -1.25 -1.94 27.78
CA GLN A 196 -0.32 -2.54 28.73
C GLN A 196 -0.56 -1.92 30.11
N SER A 197 -1.18 -2.67 31.03
CA SER A 197 -1.12 -2.32 32.45
C SER A 197 0.19 -2.87 33.01
N VAL A 198 1.09 -1.97 33.41
CA VAL A 198 2.22 -2.31 34.27
C VAL A 198 1.65 -2.52 35.67
N ALA A 199 1.66 -3.77 36.15
CA ALA A 199 1.48 -4.05 37.56
C ALA A 199 2.86 -3.88 38.21
N ASP A 200 3.05 -2.78 38.94
CA ASP A 200 4.17 -2.65 39.85
C ASP A 200 4.00 -3.67 40.99
N TYR A 201 5.05 -4.47 41.23
CA TYR A 201 5.22 -5.27 42.45
C TYR A 201 6.02 -4.48 43.49
#